data_AF-A0A7X8AQB5-F1
#
_entry.id   AF-A0A7X8AQB5-F1
#
_cell.length_a   1.000
_cell.length_b   1.000
_cell.length_c   1.000
_cell.angle_alpha   90.00
_cell.angle_beta   90.00
_cell.angle_gamma   90.00
#
_symmetry.space_group_name_H-M   'P 1'
#
loop_
_entity.id
_entity.type
_entity.pdbx_description
1 polymer ?
#
loop_
_entity_poly.entity_id
_entity_poly.type
_entity_poly.pdbx_seq_one_letter_code
_entity_poly.pdbx_strand_id
1 'polypeptide(L)'
;MKFNKLISVSILALLISGTSLTTTKQKEKVSAATPMPTNINMTNWTDAEVSAYYEGVNGKSGDALLAFLYTKIKNHNEYDYGSATHRTIYKIIDRNWALDALDPNGPANTSNFNYSTDNGFIRKLYADYNDNIATADRFKNDGASRVSFDKEHIWAQSLGNFGRTRGAGSDFHSLWPADV
;
A
#
# COMPACT_ATOMS: atom_id res chain seq x y z
N MET A 1 -49.69 31.67 -52.41
CA MET A 1 -48.99 30.78 -53.36
C MET A 1 -47.53 31.22 -53.45
N LYS A 2 -46.60 30.25 -53.31
CA LYS A 2 -45.13 30.29 -53.52
C LYS A 2 -44.22 30.68 -52.33
N PHE A 3 -43.54 29.61 -51.88
CA PHE A 3 -42.43 29.46 -50.92
C PHE A 3 -41.08 29.99 -51.47
N ASN A 4 -40.14 30.45 -50.63
CA ASN A 4 -39.01 29.66 -50.04
C ASN A 4 -37.79 30.49 -49.57
N LYS A 5 -37.23 30.08 -48.41
CA LYS A 5 -35.84 30.23 -47.87
C LYS A 5 -35.40 31.66 -47.45
N LEU A 6 -34.59 31.90 -46.41
CA LEU A 6 -33.60 31.08 -45.70
C LEU A 6 -33.67 31.28 -44.17
N ILE A 7 -33.41 30.19 -43.48
CA ILE A 7 -33.09 30.09 -42.06
C ILE A 7 -31.73 30.73 -41.80
N SER A 8 -31.63 31.67 -40.87
CA SER A 8 -30.36 32.07 -40.25
C SER A 8 -30.44 31.80 -38.75
N VAL A 9 -30.09 30.57 -38.37
CA VAL A 9 -29.77 30.24 -36.98
C VAL A 9 -28.42 30.88 -36.71
N SER A 10 -28.41 31.98 -35.96
CA SER A 10 -27.18 32.53 -35.40
C SER A 10 -26.72 31.59 -34.30
N ILE A 11 -25.82 30.67 -34.66
CA ILE A 11 -25.04 29.88 -33.71
C ILE A 11 -24.09 30.86 -33.04
N LEU A 12 -24.58 31.52 -31.99
CA LEU A 12 -23.73 32.21 -31.03
C LEU A 12 -22.98 31.11 -30.29
N ALA A 13 -21.73 30.92 -30.68
CA ALA A 13 -20.80 29.95 -30.13
C ALA A 13 -20.77 30.10 -28.60
N LEU A 14 -21.42 29.16 -27.92
CA LEU A 14 -21.19 28.90 -26.50
C LEU A 14 -19.77 28.33 -26.44
N LEU A 15 -18.77 29.20 -26.28
CA LEU A 15 -17.43 28.82 -25.86
C LEU A 15 -17.60 28.16 -24.49
N ILE A 16 -17.77 26.84 -24.48
CA ILE A 16 -17.57 26.02 -23.30
C ILE A 16 -16.06 26.08 -23.07
N SER A 17 -15.61 27.09 -22.33
CA SER A 17 -14.30 27.07 -21.71
C SER A 17 -14.29 25.83 -20.84
N GLY A 18 -13.65 24.77 -21.34
CA GLY A 18 -13.28 23.58 -20.57
C GLY A 18 -12.23 23.96 -19.54
N THR A 19 -12.60 24.83 -18.59
CA THR A 19 -11.87 25.01 -17.35
C THR A 19 -11.92 23.65 -16.68
N SER A 20 -10.89 22.85 -16.92
CA SER A 20 -10.57 21.71 -16.09
C SER A 20 -10.42 22.28 -14.69
N LEU A 21 -11.47 22.17 -13.89
CA LEU A 21 -11.42 22.33 -12.45
C LEU A 21 -10.50 21.22 -11.96
N THR A 22 -9.20 21.48 -12.03
CA THR A 22 -8.20 20.69 -11.35
C THR A 22 -8.45 20.94 -9.87
N THR A 23 -9.23 20.06 -9.25
CA THR A 23 -9.32 19.96 -7.80
C THR A 23 -7.98 19.44 -7.31
N THR A 24 -6.95 20.29 -7.30
CA THR A 24 -5.74 20.03 -6.54
C THR A 24 -6.12 20.01 -5.07
N LYS A 25 -6.52 18.83 -4.57
CA LYS A 25 -6.64 18.60 -3.14
C LYS A 25 -5.26 18.90 -2.54
N GLN A 26 -5.21 19.86 -1.61
CA GLN A 26 -4.02 20.19 -0.82
C GLN A 26 -3.47 18.88 -0.22
N LYS A 27 -2.21 18.56 -0.54
CA LYS A 27 -1.55 17.34 -0.08
C LYS A 27 -0.64 17.69 1.09
N GLU A 28 -1.14 17.59 2.31
CA GLU A 28 -0.29 17.75 3.48
C GLU A 28 0.78 16.65 3.52
N LYS A 29 2.00 17.01 3.91
CA LYS A 29 3.06 16.04 4.17
C LYS A 29 2.87 15.57 5.60
N VAL A 30 2.20 14.44 5.74
CA VAL A 30 2.17 13.68 6.99
C VAL A 30 3.54 13.05 7.22
N SER A 31 3.95 13.01 8.49
CA SER A 31 5.24 12.47 8.91
C SER A 31 5.00 11.21 9.71
N ALA A 32 5.78 10.18 9.39
CA ALA A 32 5.79 8.90 10.08
C ALA A 32 5.91 9.04 11.60
N ALA A 33 5.12 8.24 12.32
CA ALA A 33 5.36 8.00 13.73
C ALA A 33 6.59 7.09 13.88
N THR A 34 7.64 7.66 14.45
CA THR A 34 8.75 6.91 15.06
C THR A 34 8.47 6.77 16.56
N PRO A 35 8.68 5.61 17.17
CA PRO A 35 9.42 4.44 16.65
C PRO A 35 8.55 3.42 15.89
N MET A 36 9.19 2.59 15.06
CA MET A 36 8.57 1.40 14.47
C MET A 36 8.11 0.43 15.58
N PRO A 37 7.03 -0.35 15.37
CA PRO A 37 6.47 -1.22 16.40
C PRO A 37 7.41 -2.37 16.73
N THR A 38 7.77 -2.50 18.01
CA THR A 38 8.52 -3.66 18.51
C THR A 38 7.61 -4.75 19.06
N ASN A 39 6.34 -4.42 19.36
CA ASN A 39 5.33 -5.39 19.71
C ASN A 39 4.41 -5.63 18.50
N ILE A 40 4.32 -6.87 18.05
CA ILE A 40 3.56 -7.31 16.89
C ILE A 40 2.36 -8.11 17.39
N ASN A 41 1.18 -7.57 17.15
CA ASN A 41 -0.06 -8.29 17.43
C ASN A 41 -0.34 -9.30 16.31
N MET A 42 -0.26 -10.58 16.64
CA MET A 42 -0.51 -11.71 15.73
C MET A 42 -1.94 -12.25 15.82
N THR A 43 -2.80 -11.62 16.63
CA THR A 43 -4.18 -12.05 16.80
C THR A 43 -5.03 -11.55 15.64
N ASN A 44 -5.65 -12.47 14.92
CA ASN A 44 -6.67 -12.12 13.94
C ASN A 44 -7.89 -11.55 14.63
N TRP A 45 -8.38 -10.42 14.12
CA TRP A 45 -9.61 -9.81 14.60
C TRP A 45 -10.81 -10.59 14.08
N THR A 46 -11.81 -10.73 14.92
CA THR A 46 -13.12 -11.25 14.54
C THR A 46 -13.88 -10.24 13.68
N ASP A 47 -14.85 -10.71 12.90
CA ASP A 47 -15.73 -9.83 12.11
C ASP A 47 -16.44 -8.78 12.98
N ALA A 48 -16.73 -9.11 14.23
CA ALA A 48 -17.34 -8.20 15.20
C ALA A 48 -16.39 -7.05 15.57
N GLU A 49 -15.11 -7.35 15.83
CA GLU A 49 -14.09 -6.33 16.15
C GLU A 49 -13.78 -5.44 14.95
N VAL A 50 -13.68 -6.02 13.75
CA VAL A 50 -13.52 -5.26 12.50
C VAL A 50 -14.72 -4.36 12.26
N SER A 51 -15.94 -4.87 12.47
CA SER A 51 -17.17 -4.10 12.35
C SER A 51 -17.22 -2.95 13.35
N ALA A 52 -16.79 -3.17 14.59
CA ALA A 52 -16.70 -2.13 15.62
C ALA A 52 -15.68 -1.05 15.23
N TYR A 53 -14.52 -1.42 14.69
CA TYR A 53 -13.53 -0.46 14.21
C TYR A 53 -14.11 0.46 13.11
N TYR A 54 -14.88 -0.11 12.19
CA TYR A 54 -15.56 0.62 11.10
C TYR A 54 -17.00 1.07 11.43
N GLU A 55 -17.38 1.08 12.71
CA GLU A 55 -18.70 1.55 13.12
C GLU A 55 -18.91 3.01 12.67
N GLY A 56 -20.05 3.29 12.04
CA GLY A 56 -20.40 4.61 11.50
C GLY A 56 -20.09 4.81 10.01
N VAL A 57 -19.44 3.85 9.34
CA VAL A 57 -19.23 3.87 7.88
C VAL A 57 -20.55 3.72 7.10
N ASN A 58 -21.52 2.97 7.65
CA ASN A 58 -22.77 2.64 6.95
C ASN A 58 -23.48 3.89 6.39
N GLY A 59 -23.89 3.79 5.11
CA GLY A 59 -24.59 4.85 4.39
C GLY A 59 -23.71 6.03 3.92
N LYS A 60 -22.41 6.04 4.21
CA LYS A 60 -21.50 7.09 3.69
C LYS A 60 -20.97 6.72 2.30
N SER A 61 -20.78 7.73 1.47
CA SER A 61 -20.15 7.62 0.14
C SER A 61 -19.37 8.89 -0.20
N GLY A 62 -18.56 8.84 -1.26
CA GLY A 62 -17.82 10.01 -1.77
C GLY A 62 -16.94 10.68 -0.71
N ASP A 63 -16.96 12.02 -0.68
CA ASP A 63 -16.15 12.81 0.27
C ASP A 63 -16.52 12.56 1.74
N ALA A 64 -17.78 12.25 2.04
CA ALA A 64 -18.21 11.94 3.40
C ALA A 64 -17.58 10.62 3.90
N LEU A 65 -17.50 9.61 3.03
CA LEU A 65 -16.80 8.36 3.34
C LEU A 65 -15.30 8.60 3.51
N LEU A 66 -14.68 9.34 2.59
CA LEU A 66 -13.26 9.66 2.64
C LEU A 66 -12.88 10.38 3.94
N ALA A 67 -13.63 11.43 4.31
CA ALA A 67 -13.38 12.18 5.53
C ALA A 67 -13.51 11.29 6.78
N PHE A 68 -14.52 10.42 6.81
CA PHE A 68 -14.70 9.46 7.90
C PHE A 68 -13.54 8.48 8.01
N LEU A 69 -13.16 7.82 6.92
CA LEU A 69 -12.03 6.87 6.90
C LEU A 69 -10.72 7.54 7.29
N TYR A 70 -10.50 8.78 6.83
CA TYR A 70 -9.35 9.58 7.25
C TYR A 70 -9.28 9.73 8.78
N THR A 71 -10.40 10.00 9.46
CA THR A 71 -10.38 10.10 10.93
C THR A 71 -9.94 8.82 11.64
N LYS A 72 -10.16 7.66 11.02
CA LYS A 72 -9.76 6.35 11.57
C LYS A 72 -8.27 6.09 11.38
N ILE A 73 -7.72 6.45 10.22
CA ILE A 73 -6.35 6.08 9.82
C ILE A 73 -5.30 7.17 10.01
N LYS A 74 -5.70 8.45 10.21
CA LYS A 74 -4.77 9.60 10.26
C LYS A 74 -3.67 9.52 11.33
N ASN A 75 -3.85 8.68 12.34
CA ASN A 75 -2.90 8.48 13.44
C ASN A 75 -2.17 7.13 13.33
N HIS A 76 -2.32 6.41 12.22
CA HIS A 76 -1.55 5.19 11.99
C HIS A 76 -0.07 5.52 11.78
N ASN A 77 0.79 4.55 12.08
CA ASN A 77 2.20 4.66 11.77
C ASN A 77 2.38 4.64 10.24
N GLU A 78 2.96 5.71 9.71
CA GLU A 78 3.36 5.76 8.30
C GLU A 78 4.83 5.32 8.15
N TYR A 79 5.17 4.74 7.01
CA TYR A 79 6.52 4.28 6.71
C TYR A 79 6.99 4.90 5.40
N ASP A 80 8.25 5.30 5.37
CA ASP A 80 8.87 5.93 4.19
C ASP A 80 9.60 4.87 3.36
N TYR A 81 9.11 4.63 2.14
CA TYR A 81 9.75 3.73 1.17
C TYR A 81 11.23 4.09 0.91
N GLY A 82 11.58 5.38 0.92
CA GLY A 82 12.94 5.87 0.70
C GLY A 82 13.88 5.62 1.89
N SER A 83 13.35 5.47 3.11
CA SER A 83 14.13 5.31 4.32
C SER A 83 14.68 3.88 4.47
N ALA A 84 16.00 3.76 4.59
CA ALA A 84 16.66 2.46 4.80
C ALA A 84 16.17 1.76 6.07
N THR A 85 15.89 2.52 7.13
CA THR A 85 15.35 2.00 8.38
C THR A 85 13.90 1.56 8.20
N HIS A 86 13.03 2.37 7.58
CA HIS A 86 11.62 1.99 7.44
C HIS A 86 11.43 0.78 6.52
N ARG A 87 12.30 0.59 5.51
CA ARG A 87 12.26 -0.63 4.67
C ARG A 87 12.45 -1.93 5.46
N THR A 88 12.99 -1.91 6.68
CA THR A 88 13.05 -3.14 7.49
C THR A 88 11.67 -3.59 7.97
N ILE A 89 10.62 -2.78 7.83
CA ILE A 89 9.24 -3.18 8.15
C ILE A 89 8.75 -4.34 7.27
N TYR A 90 9.36 -4.58 6.11
CA TYR A 90 9.08 -5.74 5.26
C TYR A 90 9.33 -7.07 5.99
N LYS A 91 10.19 -7.07 7.00
CA LYS A 91 10.37 -8.23 7.90
C LYS A 91 9.11 -8.62 8.66
N ILE A 92 8.09 -7.75 8.69
CA ILE A 92 6.78 -7.99 9.32
C ILE A 92 5.69 -8.11 8.25
N ILE A 93 5.54 -7.09 7.39
CA ILE A 93 4.38 -7.00 6.49
C ILE A 93 4.45 -7.96 5.29
N ASP A 94 5.66 -8.33 4.89
CA ASP A 94 5.90 -9.20 3.73
C ASP A 94 6.37 -10.60 4.17
N ARG A 95 6.36 -10.88 5.46
CA ARG A 95 6.88 -12.12 6.02
C ARG A 95 5.94 -13.29 5.75
N ASN A 96 6.53 -14.43 5.45
CA ASN A 96 5.81 -15.70 5.47
C ASN A 96 5.69 -16.22 6.90
N TRP A 97 4.68 -15.75 7.63
CA TRP A 97 4.46 -16.10 9.04
C TRP A 97 4.19 -17.59 9.28
N ALA A 98 3.63 -18.30 8.30
CA ALA A 98 3.39 -19.73 8.39
C ALA A 98 4.70 -20.53 8.40
N LEU A 99 5.68 -20.14 7.57
CA LEU A 99 7.01 -20.74 7.58
C LEU A 99 7.87 -20.25 8.74
N ASP A 100 7.74 -18.98 9.14
CA ASP A 100 8.47 -18.43 10.28
C ASP A 100 8.18 -19.19 11.57
N ALA A 101 6.92 -19.60 11.79
CA ALA A 101 6.54 -20.45 12.92
C ALA A 101 7.23 -21.84 12.91
N LEU A 102 7.74 -22.27 11.76
CA LEU A 102 8.44 -23.53 11.55
C LEU A 102 9.96 -23.32 11.35
N ASP A 103 10.48 -22.12 11.58
CA ASP A 103 11.87 -21.77 11.30
C ASP A 103 12.86 -22.56 12.20
N PRO A 104 13.78 -23.36 11.63
CA PRO A 104 14.81 -24.06 12.40
C PRO A 104 15.79 -23.12 13.12
N ASN A 105 15.93 -21.87 12.69
CA ASN A 105 16.76 -20.85 13.34
C ASN A 105 16.00 -20.03 14.39
N GLY A 106 14.73 -20.36 14.63
CA GLY A 106 13.85 -19.74 15.62
C GLY A 106 12.92 -18.68 15.00
N PRO A 107 11.61 -18.67 15.38
CA PRO A 107 10.65 -17.67 14.91
C PRO A 107 10.97 -16.28 15.46
N ALA A 108 10.35 -15.22 14.90
CA ALA A 108 10.54 -13.90 15.48
C ALA A 108 10.02 -13.77 16.90
N ASN A 109 10.72 -12.93 17.66
CA ASN A 109 10.19 -12.38 18.89
C ASN A 109 9.12 -11.32 18.57
N THR A 110 7.84 -11.66 18.76
CA THR A 110 6.71 -10.76 18.52
C THR A 110 6.46 -9.77 19.65
N SER A 111 7.00 -9.98 20.84
CA SER A 111 6.84 -9.05 21.98
C SER A 111 7.90 -7.95 22.01
N ASN A 112 9.10 -8.26 21.52
CA ASN A 112 10.25 -7.35 21.46
C ASN A 112 11.04 -7.59 20.16
N PHE A 113 10.39 -7.29 19.04
CA PHE A 113 10.90 -7.49 17.69
C PHE A 113 12.16 -6.65 17.45
N ASN A 114 13.23 -7.31 17.02
CA ASN A 114 14.50 -6.66 16.73
C ASN A 114 14.77 -6.67 15.22
N TYR A 115 14.50 -5.54 14.58
CA TYR A 115 14.73 -5.35 13.14
C TYR A 115 16.18 -5.56 12.68
N SER A 116 17.16 -5.46 13.57
CA SER A 116 18.58 -5.60 13.21
C SER A 116 18.99 -7.06 13.10
N THR A 117 18.50 -7.91 14.02
CA THR A 117 18.92 -9.31 14.12
C THR A 117 17.94 -10.29 13.49
N ASP A 118 16.69 -9.88 13.32
CA ASP A 118 15.66 -10.71 12.72
C ASP A 118 15.94 -11.03 11.24
N ASN A 119 15.69 -12.27 10.80
CA ASN A 119 15.90 -12.69 9.40
C ASN A 119 14.91 -13.79 8.95
N GLY A 120 13.61 -13.52 9.13
CA GLY A 120 12.54 -14.44 8.73
C GLY A 120 12.37 -14.60 7.22
N PHE A 121 11.51 -15.55 6.83
CA PHE A 121 11.18 -15.86 5.43
C PHE A 121 10.29 -14.78 4.77
N ILE A 122 10.50 -14.51 3.49
CA ILE A 122 9.71 -13.50 2.74
C ILE A 122 8.73 -14.14 1.79
N ARG A 123 7.48 -13.69 1.84
CA ARG A 123 6.42 -14.15 0.96
C ARG A 123 6.51 -13.44 -0.39
N LYS A 124 7.21 -14.04 -1.35
CA LYS A 124 7.30 -13.51 -2.72
C LYS A 124 6.16 -13.96 -3.63
N LEU A 125 5.82 -13.12 -4.61
CA LEU A 125 5.00 -13.47 -5.76
C LEU A 125 5.76 -14.42 -6.68
N TYR A 126 5.02 -15.31 -7.33
CA TYR A 126 5.51 -16.23 -8.36
C TYR A 126 6.62 -17.22 -7.92
N ALA A 127 6.98 -17.22 -6.64
CA ALA A 127 7.91 -18.15 -6.04
C ALA A 127 7.18 -19.41 -5.55
N ASP A 128 7.18 -20.47 -6.37
CA ASP A 128 6.60 -21.78 -6.03
C ASP A 128 7.32 -22.49 -4.87
N TYR A 129 8.59 -22.15 -4.65
CA TYR A 129 9.44 -22.66 -3.57
C TYR A 129 9.19 -22.02 -2.18
N ASN A 130 8.31 -21.02 -2.12
CA ASN A 130 8.07 -20.15 -0.95
C ASN A 130 7.23 -20.81 0.17
N ASP A 131 6.81 -22.06 0.00
CA ASP A 131 6.02 -22.81 0.98
C ASP A 131 6.81 -23.95 1.64
N ASN A 132 8.14 -23.94 1.55
CA ASN A 132 9.02 -24.93 2.18
C ASN A 132 10.26 -24.30 2.81
N ILE A 133 10.52 -24.59 4.09
CA ILE A 133 11.67 -24.06 4.87
C ILE A 133 13.04 -24.38 4.27
N ALA A 134 13.15 -25.44 3.47
CA ALA A 134 14.41 -25.88 2.86
C ALA A 134 14.77 -25.07 1.60
N THR A 135 13.78 -24.44 0.97
CA THR A 135 13.94 -23.75 -0.32
C THR A 135 13.53 -22.28 -0.27
N ALA A 136 12.71 -21.88 0.71
CA ALA A 136 12.24 -20.52 0.85
C ALA A 136 13.38 -19.56 1.20
N ASP A 137 13.32 -18.38 0.58
CA ASP A 137 14.29 -17.32 0.83
C ASP A 137 14.00 -16.58 2.13
N ARG A 138 15.08 -16.22 2.83
CA ARG A 138 15.03 -15.32 3.98
C ARG A 138 15.02 -13.88 3.51
N PHE A 139 14.69 -12.94 4.39
CA PHE A 139 14.82 -11.50 4.11
C PHE A 139 16.19 -11.17 3.51
N LYS A 140 17.24 -11.80 4.03
CA LYS A 140 18.57 -11.82 3.44
C LYS A 140 19.15 -13.23 3.52
N ASN A 141 19.47 -13.81 2.36
CA ASN A 141 20.09 -15.14 2.28
C ASN A 141 21.53 -15.12 2.81
N ASP A 142 22.02 -16.29 3.23
CA ASP A 142 23.38 -16.42 3.74
C ASP A 142 24.42 -16.05 2.67
N GLY A 143 25.46 -15.33 3.08
CA GLY A 143 26.48 -14.78 2.18
C GLY A 143 26.01 -13.68 1.21
N ALA A 144 24.73 -13.33 1.16
CA ALA A 144 24.23 -12.31 0.24
C ALA A 144 24.68 -10.89 0.66
N SER A 145 24.90 -10.01 -0.31
CA SER A 145 25.15 -8.58 -0.05
C SER A 145 23.86 -7.75 0.03
N ARG A 146 22.78 -8.25 -0.59
CA ARG A 146 21.46 -7.58 -0.73
C ARG A 146 20.36 -8.47 -0.14
N VAL A 147 19.15 -7.91 -0.03
CA VAL A 147 17.94 -8.68 0.30
C VAL A 147 17.60 -9.66 -0.83
N SER A 148 16.81 -10.69 -0.53
CA SER A 148 16.46 -11.75 -1.49
C SER A 148 15.36 -11.38 -2.48
N PHE A 149 14.78 -10.19 -2.40
CA PHE A 149 13.60 -9.80 -3.17
C PHE A 149 13.72 -8.37 -3.72
N ASP A 150 13.06 -8.13 -4.84
CA ASP A 150 12.69 -6.80 -5.31
C ASP A 150 11.20 -6.52 -4.97
N LYS A 151 10.76 -5.26 -5.05
CA LYS A 151 9.36 -4.89 -4.80
C LYS A 151 8.69 -4.57 -6.14
N GLU A 152 7.73 -5.40 -6.52
CA GLU A 152 6.95 -5.27 -7.76
C GLU A 152 5.65 -4.50 -7.50
N HIS A 153 5.26 -3.65 -8.44
CA HIS A 153 3.94 -3.00 -8.41
C HIS A 153 2.86 -3.98 -8.86
N ILE A 154 1.83 -4.18 -8.03
CA ILE A 154 0.66 -5.00 -8.38
C ILE A 154 -0.12 -4.42 -9.56
N TRP A 155 -0.11 -3.10 -9.72
CA TRP A 155 -0.64 -2.42 -10.90
C TRP A 155 0.49 -1.88 -11.74
N ALA A 156 0.51 -2.25 -13.02
CA ALA A 156 1.54 -1.83 -13.95
C ALA A 156 1.68 -0.30 -13.96
N GLN A 157 2.86 0.18 -13.57
CA GLN A 157 3.16 1.61 -13.50
C GLN A 157 2.91 2.30 -14.85
N SER A 158 3.15 1.59 -15.96
CA SER A 158 2.94 2.06 -17.34
C SER A 158 1.48 2.41 -17.67
N LEU A 159 0.50 1.85 -16.96
CA LEU A 159 -0.92 2.07 -17.22
C LEU A 159 -1.52 3.23 -16.42
N GLY A 160 -0.86 3.67 -15.34
CA GLY A 160 -1.40 4.72 -14.46
C GLY A 160 -0.44 5.86 -14.13
N ASN A 161 0.80 5.79 -14.59
CA ASN A 161 1.85 6.79 -14.36
C ASN A 161 1.94 7.29 -12.91
N PHE A 162 1.84 6.36 -11.94
CA PHE A 162 1.76 6.70 -10.51
C PHE A 162 3.08 7.21 -9.92
N GLY A 163 4.16 7.27 -10.71
CA GLY A 163 5.49 7.70 -10.25
C GLY A 163 6.07 6.78 -9.18
N ARG A 164 6.99 7.30 -8.36
CA ARG A 164 7.63 6.59 -7.23
C ARG A 164 7.65 7.39 -5.92
N THR A 165 7.02 8.56 -5.91
CA THR A 165 7.22 9.54 -4.83
C THR A 165 6.08 9.53 -3.81
N ARG A 166 4.81 9.40 -4.26
CA ARG A 166 3.61 9.41 -3.39
C ARG A 166 2.48 8.61 -4.04
N GLY A 167 1.54 8.15 -3.22
CA GLY A 167 0.37 7.39 -3.67
C GLY A 167 0.75 5.98 -4.13
N ALA A 168 0.03 5.42 -5.10
CA ALA A 168 0.25 4.04 -5.58
C ALA A 168 1.68 3.77 -6.10
N GLY A 169 2.48 4.80 -6.41
CA GLY A 169 3.87 4.61 -6.78
C GLY A 169 4.80 4.16 -5.63
N SER A 170 4.42 4.45 -4.38
CA SER A 170 5.24 4.23 -3.19
C SER A 170 4.46 3.60 -2.03
N ASP A 171 3.19 3.24 -2.25
CA ASP A 171 2.31 2.64 -1.26
C ASP A 171 2.63 1.16 -1.10
N PHE A 172 2.94 0.72 0.11
CA PHE A 172 3.25 -0.68 0.40
C PHE A 172 2.10 -1.63 0.06
N HIS A 173 0.84 -1.19 0.12
CA HIS A 173 -0.31 -2.01 -0.28
C HIS A 173 -0.35 -2.30 -1.78
N SER A 174 0.35 -1.50 -2.58
CA SER A 174 0.46 -1.66 -4.03
C SER A 174 1.77 -2.35 -4.46
N LEU A 175 2.61 -2.74 -3.49
CA LEU A 175 3.95 -3.25 -3.71
C LEU A 175 4.15 -4.59 -3.02
N TRP A 176 4.50 -5.62 -3.78
CA TRP A 176 4.69 -6.98 -3.25
C TRP A 176 6.11 -7.50 -3.54
N PRO A 177 6.75 -8.28 -2.65
CA PRO A 177 8.05 -8.88 -2.96
C PRO A 177 8.01 -9.82 -4.18
N ALA A 178 8.98 -9.73 -5.06
CA ALA A 178 9.19 -10.65 -6.16
C ALA A 178 10.65 -11.12 -6.16
N ASP A 179 10.94 -12.13 -6.99
CA ASP A 179 12.31 -12.58 -7.19
C ASP A 179 13.20 -11.49 -7.80
N VAL A 180 14.51 -11.60 -7.51
CA VAL A 180 15.58 -10.76 -8.06
C VAL A 180 16.22 -11.37 -9.30
#